data_AF-A0A662Y507-F1
#
_entry.id   AF-A0A662Y507-F1
#
_cell.length_a   1.000
_cell.length_b   1.000
_cell.length_c   1.000
_cell.angle_alpha   90.00
_cell.angle_beta   90.00
_cell.angle_gamma   90.00
#
_symmetry.space_group_name_H-M   'P 1'
#
loop_
_entity.id
_entity.type
_entity.pdbx_description
1 polymer ?
#
loop_
_entity_poly.entity_id
_entity_poly.type
_entity_poly.pdbx_seq_one_letter_code
_entity_poly.pdbx_strand_id
1 'polypeptide(L)'
;MCVLHCFPSSFLCLTEILEGPVWVPKSKRVTLTDFLAAQQQSETQTVTDEALDAANTKVNRLKWMLEHTMGAQGDFERRRVELQSRQATTSNEEKEVADEAVLASYLSSVQEGGVLREYLLHGSLAFVAHQTLFVHGGIIDGTADSSLSALGRVPDEPTRRFDSVSEWVDSLNTWYRREVQAWLQQPTWNADHTSRGGNELLKYVLPDYSGSVVMGRHLLSSGMPTPLPAEIARLLTESGIRRVIVGHTPHGNCPTVIKQPQVSGSDDGDDVIEAFQDVIMCDTSYSDPRASGNRGGAASEVVVEPSGHVHVNGVLEDGRHIAYDIPGDEWVGRTLRDGTMVKARLADEASEEERQYLVFRVDNGYSYTYHYRTLTQLLEIGAQD
;
A
#
# COMPACT_ATOMS: atom_id res chain seq x y z
N MET A 1 1.06 3.23 5.93
CA MET A 1 0.98 2.12 6.90
C MET A 1 2.32 1.43 7.23
N CYS A 2 3.48 1.95 6.77
CA CYS A 2 4.79 1.63 7.40
C CYS A 2 4.81 1.89 8.92
N VAL A 3 3.84 2.65 9.41
CA VAL A 3 3.55 2.98 10.81
C VAL A 3 3.26 1.75 11.69
N LEU A 4 2.75 0.64 11.16
CA LEU A 4 2.45 -0.53 12.01
C LEU A 4 3.71 -1.24 12.54
N HIS A 5 4.89 -0.99 11.95
CA HIS A 5 6.16 -1.45 12.52
C HIS A 5 6.76 -0.47 13.54
N CYS A 6 6.22 0.75 13.66
CA CYS A 6 6.63 1.74 14.65
C CYS A 6 5.85 1.55 15.96
N PHE A 7 6.29 0.63 16.84
CA PHE A 7 5.81 0.67 18.23
C PHE A 7 6.95 0.55 19.24
N PRO A 8 7.28 1.64 19.96
CA PRO A 8 8.28 1.66 21.00
C PRO A 8 7.64 1.47 22.38
N SER A 9 8.17 0.51 23.12
CA SER A 9 8.49 0.62 24.56
C SER A 9 9.10 -0.67 25.07
N SER A 10 8.83 -1.80 24.42
CA SER A 10 9.77 -2.91 24.35
C SER A 10 9.53 -3.70 23.07
N PHE A 11 10.56 -4.41 22.69
CA PHE A 11 10.96 -4.73 21.33
C PHE A 11 10.62 -6.21 21.05
N LEU A 12 10.20 -6.52 19.80
CA LEU A 12 9.94 -7.86 19.22
C LEU A 12 10.80 -8.98 19.84
N CYS A 13 10.29 -10.22 19.87
CA CYS A 13 10.94 -11.36 20.52
C CYS A 13 12.47 -11.30 20.41
N LEU A 14 13.20 -11.49 21.51
CA LEU A 14 14.66 -11.24 21.64
C LEU A 14 15.51 -11.86 20.52
N THR A 15 15.04 -12.97 19.93
CA THR A 15 15.63 -13.63 18.76
C THR A 15 15.42 -12.86 17.45
N GLU A 16 14.25 -12.28 17.21
CA GLU A 16 13.86 -11.63 15.95
C GLU A 16 14.52 -10.27 15.73
N ILE A 17 14.93 -9.57 16.79
CA ILE A 17 15.63 -8.27 16.65
C ILE A 17 17.12 -8.44 16.42
N LEU A 18 17.72 -9.44 17.06
CA LEU A 18 19.12 -9.70 16.83
C LEU A 18 19.31 -10.31 15.43
N GLU A 19 18.44 -11.22 14.99
CA GLU A 19 18.62 -11.91 13.70
C GLU A 19 18.03 -11.18 12.48
N GLY A 20 17.37 -10.03 12.69
CA GLY A 20 16.67 -9.30 11.63
C GLY A 20 15.29 -9.88 11.29
N PRO A 21 14.50 -9.17 10.46
CA PRO A 21 13.09 -9.46 10.25
C PRO A 21 12.87 -10.80 9.56
N VAL A 22 11.90 -11.58 10.06
CA VAL A 22 11.64 -12.95 9.57
C VAL A 22 11.19 -13.00 8.10
N TRP A 23 10.61 -11.92 7.59
CA TRP A 23 10.14 -11.79 6.21
C TRP A 23 11.24 -11.43 5.19
N VAL A 24 12.44 -11.05 5.65
CA VAL A 24 13.60 -10.89 4.77
C VAL A 24 14.30 -12.24 4.64
N PRO A 25 14.73 -12.68 3.44
CA PRO A 25 15.49 -13.91 3.29
C PRO A 25 16.74 -13.91 4.21
N LYS A 26 17.01 -15.02 4.91
CA LYS A 26 18.13 -15.10 5.88
C LYS A 26 19.46 -14.60 5.31
N SER A 27 19.74 -14.87 4.03
CA SER A 27 20.96 -14.43 3.33
C SER A 27 21.06 -12.92 3.08
N LYS A 28 19.98 -12.16 3.26
CA LYS A 28 19.90 -10.72 3.07
C LYS A 28 19.63 -9.95 4.37
N ARG A 29 19.48 -10.65 5.50
CA ARG A 29 19.24 -9.99 6.80
C ARG A 29 20.51 -9.33 7.29
N VAL A 30 20.38 -8.11 7.78
CA VAL A 30 21.43 -7.41 8.52
C VAL A 30 21.03 -7.46 9.99
N THR A 31 21.80 -8.17 10.80
CA THR A 31 21.57 -8.21 12.26
C THR A 31 21.87 -6.85 12.88
N LEU A 32 21.31 -6.58 14.07
CA LEU A 32 21.68 -5.37 14.80
C LEU A 32 23.19 -5.34 15.08
N THR A 33 23.77 -6.50 15.42
CA THR A 33 25.21 -6.63 15.67
C THR A 33 26.04 -6.31 14.43
N ASP A 34 25.67 -6.83 13.25
CA ASP A 34 26.36 -6.55 11.98
C ASP A 34 26.28 -5.06 11.64
N PHE A 35 25.11 -4.44 11.83
CA PHE A 35 24.92 -3.01 11.61
C PHE A 35 25.80 -2.16 12.54
N LEU A 36 25.83 -2.48 13.83
CA LEU A 36 26.67 -1.76 14.79
C LEU A 36 28.16 -1.97 14.49
N ALA A 37 28.57 -3.18 14.14
CA ALA A 37 29.95 -3.48 13.76
C ALA A 37 30.38 -2.70 12.51
N ALA A 38 29.51 -2.60 11.49
CA ALA A 38 29.79 -1.86 10.27
C ALA A 38 29.97 -0.35 10.53
N GLN A 39 29.20 0.23 11.45
CA GLN A 39 29.36 1.64 11.86
C GLN A 39 30.73 1.87 12.54
N GLN A 40 31.19 0.92 13.36
CA GLN A 40 32.48 0.98 14.07
C GLN A 40 33.69 0.70 13.16
N GLN A 41 33.55 -0.13 12.13
CA GLN A 41 34.64 -0.42 11.18
C GLN A 41 35.09 0.79 10.36
N SER A 42 34.28 1.85 10.27
CA SER A 42 34.69 3.13 9.68
C SER A 42 35.80 3.83 10.50
N GLU A 43 36.02 3.43 11.75
CA GLU A 43 36.98 4.00 12.70
C GLU A 43 38.15 3.04 13.06
N THR A 44 38.74 2.34 12.07
CA THR A 44 40.10 1.70 12.15
C THR A 44 40.49 0.81 13.35
N GLN A 45 39.57 0.36 14.22
CA GLN A 45 39.87 -0.54 15.32
C GLN A 45 39.13 -1.88 15.17
N THR A 46 39.78 -2.95 15.64
CA THR A 46 39.13 -4.23 15.92
C THR A 46 37.90 -3.99 16.80
N VAL A 47 36.72 -4.31 16.28
CA VAL A 47 35.44 -4.19 16.99
C VAL A 47 35.48 -5.12 18.21
N THR A 48 35.46 -4.53 19.42
CA THR A 48 35.35 -5.29 20.68
C THR A 48 33.90 -5.38 21.13
N ASP A 49 33.59 -6.34 22.01
CA ASP A 49 32.24 -6.49 22.58
C ASP A 49 31.83 -5.24 23.36
N GLU A 50 32.76 -4.60 24.08
CA GLU A 50 32.49 -3.36 24.82
C GLU A 50 32.15 -2.19 23.87
N ALA A 51 32.79 -2.13 22.71
CA ALA A 51 32.51 -1.10 21.71
C ALA A 51 31.11 -1.30 21.08
N LEU A 52 30.72 -2.56 20.83
CA LEU A 52 29.38 -2.89 20.33
C LEU A 52 28.30 -2.56 21.37
N ASP A 53 28.52 -2.89 22.65
CA ASP A 53 27.60 -2.56 23.73
C ASP A 53 27.44 -1.04 23.89
N ALA A 54 28.52 -0.28 23.81
CA ALA A 54 28.47 1.18 23.84
C ALA A 54 27.72 1.77 22.63
N ALA A 55 27.90 1.19 21.43
CA ALA A 55 27.21 1.60 20.22
C ALA A 55 25.71 1.21 20.20
N ASN A 56 25.28 0.28 21.06
CA ASN A 56 23.92 -0.25 21.13
C ASN A 56 22.92 0.73 21.79
N THR A 57 22.81 1.94 21.23
CA THR A 57 21.93 3.01 21.70
C THR A 57 20.53 2.91 21.09
N LYS A 58 19.54 3.59 21.70
CA LYS A 58 18.18 3.70 21.13
C LYS A 58 18.17 4.36 19.74
N VAL A 59 19.06 5.31 19.51
CA VAL A 59 19.23 5.99 18.22
C VAL A 59 19.68 4.98 17.16
N ASN A 60 20.73 4.21 17.43
CA ASN A 60 21.25 3.24 16.46
C ASN A 60 20.27 2.10 16.21
N ARG A 61 19.53 1.65 17.23
CA ARG A 61 18.42 0.71 17.05
C ARG A 61 17.33 1.26 16.13
N LEU A 62 16.97 2.55 16.27
CA LEU A 62 15.98 3.18 15.41
C LEU A 62 16.47 3.30 13.96
N LYS A 63 17.72 3.72 13.74
CA LYS A 63 18.34 3.77 12.41
C LYS A 63 18.30 2.38 11.75
N TRP A 64 18.75 1.35 12.48
CA TRP A 64 18.72 -0.03 12.01
C TRP A 64 17.30 -0.51 11.68
N MET A 65 16.31 -0.25 12.54
CA MET A 65 14.92 -0.63 12.28
C MET A 65 14.39 -0.01 10.98
N LEU A 66 14.53 1.30 10.84
CA LEU A 66 14.04 2.01 9.66
C LEU A 66 14.68 1.45 8.39
N GLU A 67 15.98 1.21 8.40
CA GLU A 67 16.71 0.76 7.22
C GLU A 67 16.50 -0.72 6.89
N HIS A 68 16.58 -1.60 7.90
CA HIS A 68 16.72 -3.04 7.68
C HIS A 68 15.50 -3.87 8.08
N THR A 69 14.54 -3.29 8.82
CA THR A 69 13.30 -4.00 9.18
C THR A 69 12.07 -3.43 8.47
N MET A 70 12.02 -2.12 8.25
CA MET A 70 10.82 -1.43 7.78
C MET A 70 10.84 -1.05 6.29
N GLY A 71 11.96 -1.23 5.59
CA GLY A 71 12.11 -0.76 4.21
C GLY A 71 12.06 0.77 4.06
N ALA A 72 12.34 1.49 5.15
CA ALA A 72 12.26 2.94 5.28
C ALA A 72 13.67 3.58 5.25
N GLN A 73 14.53 3.10 4.35
CA GLN A 73 15.93 3.53 4.27
C GLN A 73 16.03 5.06 4.08
N GLY A 74 16.77 5.72 4.97
CA GLY A 74 16.97 7.17 4.99
C GLY A 74 15.85 7.98 5.68
N ASP A 75 14.80 7.35 6.24
CA ASP A 75 13.72 8.07 6.92
C ASP A 75 14.20 8.84 8.15
N PHE A 76 15.24 8.35 8.84
CA PHE A 76 15.83 9.06 9.98
C PHE A 76 16.34 10.46 9.57
N GLU A 77 17.06 10.51 8.45
CA GLU A 77 17.63 11.74 7.90
C GLU A 77 16.55 12.65 7.30
N ARG A 78 15.57 12.08 6.60
CA ARG A 78 14.41 12.82 6.09
C ARG A 78 13.60 13.46 7.22
N ARG A 79 13.43 12.74 8.33
CA ARG A 79 12.77 13.26 9.53
C ARG A 79 13.56 14.39 10.16
N ARG A 80 14.90 14.33 10.18
CA ARG A 80 15.75 15.45 10.63
C ARG A 80 15.50 16.72 9.81
N VAL A 81 15.52 16.60 8.48
CA VAL A 81 15.27 17.72 7.56
C VAL A 81 13.87 18.31 7.76
N GLU A 82 12.87 17.45 7.96
CA GLU A 82 11.50 17.89 8.25
C GLU A 82 11.42 18.68 9.57
N LEU A 83 12.07 18.19 10.63
CA LEU A 83 12.11 18.87 11.93
C LEU A 83 12.83 20.21 11.85
N GLN A 84 13.96 20.28 11.14
CA GLN A 84 14.68 21.54 10.87
C GLN A 84 13.76 22.56 10.18
N SER A 85 13.02 22.13 9.15
CA SER A 85 12.09 22.99 8.41
C SER A 85 10.95 23.53 9.31
N ARG A 86 10.41 22.69 10.19
CA ARG A 86 9.38 23.09 11.17
C ARG A 86 9.91 24.08 12.21
N GLN A 87 11.16 23.92 12.65
CA GLN A 87 11.82 24.84 13.57
C GLN A 87 12.13 26.18 12.92
N ALA A 88 12.62 26.19 11.68
CA ALA A 88 12.87 27.42 10.92
C ALA A 88 11.60 28.27 10.72
N THR A 89 10.43 27.63 10.69
CA THR A 89 9.13 28.33 10.60
C THR A 89 8.74 29.01 11.92
N THR A 90 9.22 28.49 13.07
CA THR A 90 8.84 28.98 14.40
C THR A 90 9.93 29.81 15.08
N SER A 91 11.17 29.72 14.62
CA SER A 91 12.31 30.52 15.06
C SER A 91 13.17 30.93 13.88
N ASN A 92 13.54 32.21 13.78
CA ASN A 92 14.42 32.77 12.73
C ASN A 92 15.89 32.28 12.81
N GLU A 93 16.16 31.17 13.50
CA GLU A 93 17.47 30.54 13.63
C GLU A 93 17.38 29.10 13.12
N GLU A 94 18.20 28.76 12.11
CA GLU A 94 18.42 27.37 11.72
C GLU A 94 19.24 26.68 12.80
N LYS A 95 18.59 25.81 13.59
CA LYS A 95 19.28 24.96 14.56
C LYS A 95 19.46 23.56 13.98
N GLU A 96 20.66 23.03 14.16
CA GLU A 96 20.95 21.64 13.87
C GLU A 96 20.09 20.75 14.78
N VAL A 97 19.45 19.74 14.19
CA VAL A 97 18.58 18.81 14.93
C VAL A 97 19.40 17.58 15.30
N ALA A 98 19.69 17.43 16.59
CA ALA A 98 20.41 16.28 17.12
C ALA A 98 19.63 14.96 16.93
N ASP A 99 20.34 13.83 16.93
CA ASP A 99 19.76 12.49 16.78
C ASP A 99 18.72 12.17 17.86
N GLU A 100 18.93 12.65 19.08
CA GLU A 100 17.99 12.50 20.21
C GLU A 100 16.65 13.19 19.93
N ALA A 101 16.65 14.32 19.22
CA ALA A 101 15.43 15.03 18.86
C ALA A 101 14.64 14.26 17.78
N VAL A 102 15.35 13.63 16.82
CA VAL A 102 14.72 12.74 15.84
C VAL A 102 14.08 11.54 16.55
N LEU A 103 14.84 10.85 17.41
CA LEU A 103 14.32 9.75 18.23
C LEU A 103 13.10 10.16 19.05
N ALA A 104 13.17 11.29 19.76
CA ALA A 104 12.05 11.81 20.54
C ALA A 104 10.81 12.08 19.68
N SER A 105 10.98 12.49 18.42
CA SER A 105 9.86 12.70 17.49
C SER A 105 9.14 11.40 17.10
N TYR A 106 9.86 10.29 16.98
CA TYR A 106 9.25 8.96 16.75
C TYR A 106 8.60 8.40 18.02
N LEU A 107 9.23 8.61 19.18
CA LEU A 107 8.67 8.16 20.45
C LEU A 107 7.41 8.94 20.84
N SER A 108 7.34 10.24 20.57
CA SER A 108 6.16 11.05 20.87
C SER A 108 5.01 10.78 19.90
N SER A 109 5.28 10.38 18.66
CA SER A 109 4.23 10.16 17.65
C SER A 109 3.33 8.96 17.96
N VAL A 110 3.77 8.03 18.81
CA VAL A 110 3.04 6.83 19.23
C VAL A 110 2.58 6.86 20.70
N GLN A 111 2.99 7.90 21.44
CA GLN A 111 2.48 8.17 22.79
C GLN A 111 1.04 8.69 22.73
N GLU A 112 0.41 8.87 23.89
CA GLU A 112 -0.90 9.50 23.99
C GLU A 112 -0.92 10.89 23.34
N GLY A 113 -1.90 11.16 22.48
CA GLY A 113 -1.95 12.38 21.66
C GLY A 113 -0.96 12.41 20.48
N GLY A 114 -0.17 11.35 20.29
CA GLY A 114 0.77 11.22 19.17
C GLY A 114 0.05 10.90 17.85
N VAL A 115 0.46 11.56 16.77
CA VAL A 115 -0.20 11.44 15.45
C VAL A 115 -0.32 10.01 14.90
N LEU A 116 0.68 9.15 15.13
CA LEU A 116 0.64 7.76 14.67
C LEU A 116 -0.30 6.92 15.55
N ARG A 117 -0.34 7.17 16.86
CA ARG A 117 -1.31 6.53 17.75
C ARG A 117 -2.74 6.92 17.37
N GLU A 118 -2.99 8.21 17.13
CA GLU A 118 -4.30 8.70 16.68
C GLU A 118 -4.69 8.09 15.33
N TYR A 119 -3.74 8.00 14.39
CA TYR A 119 -3.97 7.34 13.10
C TYR A 119 -4.45 5.89 13.27
N LEU A 120 -3.89 5.15 14.22
CA LEU A 120 -4.29 3.76 14.49
C LEU A 120 -5.61 3.65 15.24
N LEU A 121 -5.88 4.57 16.15
CA LEU A 121 -7.16 4.62 16.87
C LEU A 121 -8.34 4.90 15.92
N HIS A 122 -8.12 5.73 14.91
CA HIS A 122 -9.13 6.10 13.91
C HIS A 122 -9.06 5.27 12.63
N GLY A 123 -8.08 4.39 12.51
CA GLY A 123 -7.87 3.55 11.34
C GLY A 123 -9.01 2.54 11.14
N SER A 124 -9.21 2.14 9.88
CA SER A 124 -10.03 0.99 9.49
C SER A 124 -9.25 0.19 8.46
N LEU A 125 -9.35 -1.14 8.51
CA LEU A 125 -8.71 -2.03 7.54
C LEU A 125 -9.51 -2.09 6.23
N ALA A 126 -10.83 -1.93 6.34
CA ALA A 126 -11.75 -1.85 5.22
C ALA A 126 -12.84 -0.82 5.50
N PHE A 127 -13.39 -0.20 4.45
CA PHE A 127 -14.48 0.76 4.56
C PHE A 127 -15.36 0.66 3.32
N VAL A 128 -16.68 0.79 3.49
CA VAL A 128 -17.64 0.78 2.37
C VAL A 128 -18.35 2.12 2.33
N ALA A 129 -18.31 2.77 1.18
CA ALA A 129 -19.12 3.95 0.88
C ALA A 129 -19.47 3.98 -0.59
N HIS A 130 -20.69 4.42 -0.92
CA HIS A 130 -21.12 4.65 -2.31
C HIS A 130 -20.83 3.45 -3.24
N GLN A 131 -21.20 2.25 -2.80
CA GLN A 131 -21.00 0.98 -3.52
C GLN A 131 -19.52 0.65 -3.81
N THR A 132 -18.61 1.27 -3.07
CA THR A 132 -17.16 1.14 -3.22
C THR A 132 -16.57 0.58 -1.93
N LEU A 133 -15.80 -0.49 -2.06
CA LEU A 133 -14.99 -1.06 -0.99
C LEU A 133 -13.58 -0.45 -1.04
N PHE A 134 -13.15 0.16 0.05
CA PHE A 134 -11.81 0.69 0.24
C PHE A 134 -11.01 -0.28 1.11
N VAL A 135 -9.84 -0.71 0.63
CA VAL A 135 -8.88 -1.50 1.40
C VAL A 135 -7.46 -0.99 1.14
N HIS A 136 -6.50 -1.33 2.02
CA HIS A 136 -5.13 -0.83 1.84
C HIS A 136 -4.45 -1.45 0.61
N GLY A 137 -4.38 -2.77 0.49
CA GLY A 137 -3.64 -3.44 -0.59
C GLY A 137 -4.49 -4.16 -1.62
N GLY A 138 -5.36 -5.07 -1.19
CA GLY A 138 -6.20 -5.82 -2.11
C GLY A 138 -6.91 -6.96 -1.44
N ILE A 139 -7.86 -7.56 -2.17
CA ILE A 139 -8.68 -8.68 -1.67
C ILE A 139 -8.32 -10.03 -2.29
N ILE A 140 -7.33 -10.06 -3.18
CA ILE A 140 -6.76 -11.26 -3.81
C ILE A 140 -5.24 -11.22 -3.73
N ASP A 141 -4.59 -12.35 -4.00
CA ASP A 141 -3.16 -12.45 -4.27
C ASP A 141 -2.98 -12.99 -5.69
N GLY A 142 -2.59 -12.12 -6.63
CA GLY A 142 -2.41 -12.47 -8.04
C GLY A 142 -1.21 -13.37 -8.35
N THR A 143 -0.46 -13.85 -7.35
CA THR A 143 0.66 -14.81 -7.53
C THR A 143 0.31 -16.24 -7.16
N ALA A 144 -0.66 -16.46 -6.27
CA ALA A 144 -1.31 -17.77 -6.09
C ALA A 144 -2.44 -17.89 -7.11
N ASP A 145 -3.05 -19.08 -7.28
CA ASP A 145 -4.23 -19.31 -8.13
C ASP A 145 -5.47 -18.52 -7.65
N SER A 146 -5.38 -17.22 -7.36
CA SER A 146 -6.43 -16.29 -6.94
C SER A 146 -7.36 -16.75 -5.80
N SER A 147 -7.04 -17.89 -5.18
CA SER A 147 -7.88 -18.71 -4.30
C SER A 147 -7.71 -18.36 -2.83
N LEU A 148 -6.67 -17.59 -2.50
CA LEU A 148 -6.43 -17.06 -1.16
C LEU A 148 -6.95 -15.63 -1.07
N SER A 149 -8.25 -15.45 -1.28
CA SER A 149 -8.91 -14.16 -1.12
C SER A 149 -9.00 -13.75 0.35
N ALA A 150 -8.68 -12.48 0.65
CA ALA A 150 -8.90 -11.85 1.95
C ALA A 150 -10.39 -11.58 2.23
N LEU A 151 -11.21 -11.52 1.17
CA LEU A 151 -12.63 -11.23 1.26
C LEU A 151 -13.34 -12.28 2.12
N GLY A 152 -14.14 -11.82 3.08
CA GLY A 152 -14.90 -12.69 3.97
C GLY A 152 -14.05 -13.42 5.02
N ARG A 153 -12.78 -13.07 5.23
CA ARG A 153 -11.91 -13.68 6.25
C ARG A 153 -11.58 -12.69 7.38
N VAL A 154 -11.57 -13.18 8.62
CA VAL A 154 -11.08 -12.44 9.78
C VAL A 154 -10.05 -13.30 10.53
N PRO A 155 -8.89 -12.77 10.94
CA PRO A 155 -7.79 -13.55 11.51
C PRO A 155 -8.12 -14.49 12.67
N ASP A 156 -9.01 -14.08 13.57
CA ASP A 156 -9.39 -14.86 14.76
C ASP A 156 -10.61 -15.78 14.55
N GLU A 157 -11.21 -15.74 13.36
CA GLU A 157 -12.33 -16.60 12.96
C GLU A 157 -11.98 -17.37 11.65
N PRO A 158 -10.88 -18.15 11.60
CA PRO A 158 -10.33 -18.68 10.35
C PRO A 158 -11.27 -19.65 9.61
N THR A 159 -12.18 -20.31 10.33
CA THR A 159 -13.17 -21.24 9.80
C THR A 159 -14.43 -20.56 9.29
N ARG A 160 -14.69 -19.31 9.70
CA ARG A 160 -15.86 -18.55 9.27
C ARG A 160 -15.57 -17.87 7.93
N ARG A 161 -16.56 -17.90 7.06
CA ARG A 161 -16.65 -17.05 5.87
C ARG A 161 -17.89 -16.20 5.99
N PHE A 162 -17.74 -14.93 5.64
CA PHE A 162 -18.85 -13.99 5.59
C PHE A 162 -19.31 -13.86 4.14
N ASP A 163 -20.60 -14.08 3.91
CA ASP A 163 -21.24 -13.94 2.60
C ASP A 163 -21.73 -12.50 2.35
N SER A 164 -21.66 -11.64 3.37
CA SER A 164 -21.94 -10.21 3.27
C SER A 164 -20.67 -9.39 3.45
N VAL A 165 -20.35 -8.53 2.48
CA VAL A 165 -19.20 -7.62 2.57
C VAL A 165 -19.33 -6.67 3.75
N SER A 166 -20.52 -6.15 4.04
CA SER A 166 -20.71 -5.21 5.15
C SER A 166 -20.44 -5.88 6.50
N GLU A 167 -20.96 -7.09 6.70
CA GLU A 167 -20.72 -7.87 7.92
C GLU A 167 -19.23 -8.21 8.08
N TRP A 168 -18.58 -8.61 6.99
CA TRP A 168 -17.15 -8.88 6.98
C TRP A 168 -16.33 -7.64 7.37
N VAL A 169 -16.66 -6.47 6.80
CA VAL A 169 -15.98 -5.19 7.10
C VAL A 169 -16.14 -4.83 8.58
N ASP A 170 -17.34 -4.98 9.13
CA ASP A 170 -17.60 -4.72 10.55
C ASP A 170 -16.82 -5.66 11.46
N SER A 171 -16.81 -6.96 11.15
CA SER A 171 -16.04 -7.96 11.90
C SER A 171 -14.52 -7.73 11.80
N LEU A 172 -14.00 -7.45 10.60
CA LEU A 172 -12.58 -7.16 10.39
C LEU A 172 -12.12 -5.91 11.15
N ASN A 173 -12.91 -4.83 11.11
CA ASN A 173 -12.61 -3.62 11.85
C ASN A 173 -12.79 -3.77 13.37
N THR A 174 -13.72 -4.64 13.81
CA THR A 174 -13.86 -4.98 15.23
C THR A 174 -12.62 -5.73 15.74
N TRP A 175 -12.15 -6.71 14.98
CA TRP A 175 -10.89 -7.40 15.25
C TRP A 175 -9.71 -6.40 15.32
N TYR A 176 -9.57 -5.53 14.31
CA TYR A 176 -8.53 -4.49 14.28
C TYR A 176 -8.53 -3.62 15.54
N ARG A 177 -9.70 -3.07 15.91
CA ARG A 177 -9.82 -2.20 17.08
C ARG A 177 -9.44 -2.95 18.36
N ARG A 178 -9.82 -4.23 18.48
CA ARG A 178 -9.43 -5.05 19.63
C ARG A 178 -7.91 -5.23 19.70
N GLU A 179 -7.24 -5.48 18.59
CA GLU A 179 -5.76 -5.58 18.55
C GLU A 179 -5.08 -4.26 18.92
N VAL A 180 -5.60 -3.12 18.44
CA VAL A 180 -5.11 -1.79 18.84
C VAL A 180 -5.33 -1.56 20.34
N GLN A 181 -6.50 -1.89 20.88
CA GLN A 181 -6.77 -1.75 22.32
C GLN A 181 -5.88 -2.67 23.17
N ALA A 182 -5.65 -3.91 22.73
CA ALA A 182 -4.73 -4.81 23.38
C ALA A 182 -3.31 -4.23 23.41
N TRP A 183 -2.84 -3.65 22.29
CA TRP A 183 -1.57 -2.93 22.24
C TRP A 183 -1.52 -1.77 23.23
N LEU A 184 -2.57 -0.97 23.35
CA LEU A 184 -2.59 0.15 24.31
C LEU A 184 -2.49 -0.33 25.77
N GLN A 185 -3.09 -1.48 26.09
CA GLN A 185 -3.05 -2.05 27.43
C GLN A 185 -1.71 -2.72 27.74
N GLN A 186 -1.10 -3.37 26.74
CA GLN A 186 0.16 -4.10 26.87
C GLN A 186 1.09 -3.80 25.68
N PRO A 187 1.64 -2.57 25.61
CA PRO A 187 2.43 -2.13 24.44
C PRO A 187 3.81 -2.78 24.38
N THR A 188 4.24 -3.30 25.51
CA THR A 188 5.53 -3.94 25.76
C THR A 188 5.39 -5.46 25.70
N TRP A 189 6.45 -6.13 25.27
CA TRP A 189 6.62 -7.56 25.46
C TRP A 189 6.64 -7.93 26.93
N ASN A 190 6.11 -9.12 27.20
CA ASN A 190 6.27 -9.83 28.45
C ASN A 190 7.75 -10.20 28.71
N ALA A 191 8.07 -10.64 29.93
CA ALA A 191 9.44 -10.85 30.38
C ALA A 191 10.22 -11.91 29.58
N ASP A 192 9.53 -12.93 29.08
CA ASP A 192 10.06 -13.99 28.21
C ASP A 192 9.99 -13.63 26.71
N HIS A 193 9.50 -12.43 26.38
CA HIS A 193 9.44 -11.90 25.02
C HIS A 193 8.61 -12.75 24.04
N THR A 194 7.65 -13.52 24.54
CA THR A 194 6.78 -14.40 23.75
C THR A 194 5.49 -13.73 23.28
N SER A 195 5.03 -12.68 23.96
CA SER A 195 3.78 -11.99 23.61
C SER A 195 3.75 -10.50 24.00
N ARG A 196 2.93 -9.74 23.28
CA ARG A 196 2.52 -8.35 23.57
C ARG A 196 1.12 -8.11 23.02
N GLY A 197 0.48 -7.02 23.44
CA GLY A 197 -0.75 -6.56 22.83
C GLY A 197 -0.56 -6.14 21.36
N GLY A 198 -1.56 -6.46 20.52
CA GLY A 198 -1.58 -6.16 19.09
C GLY A 198 -0.64 -7.02 18.23
N ASN A 199 -0.16 -8.14 18.77
CA ASN A 199 0.78 -9.02 18.07
C ASN A 199 0.18 -9.64 16.79
N GLU A 200 -1.13 -9.93 16.77
CA GLU A 200 -1.76 -10.49 15.57
C GLU A 200 -1.89 -9.44 14.46
N LEU A 201 -2.07 -8.17 14.82
CA LEU A 201 -2.06 -7.08 13.84
C LEU A 201 -0.67 -6.88 13.20
N LEU A 202 0.42 -7.11 13.96
CA LEU A 202 1.78 -7.11 13.41
C LEU A 202 1.98 -8.27 12.41
N LYS A 203 1.46 -9.46 12.74
CA LYS A 203 1.52 -10.62 11.82
C LYS A 203 0.71 -10.37 10.56
N TYR A 204 -0.45 -9.72 10.69
CA TYR A 204 -1.37 -9.46 9.58
C TYR A 204 -0.78 -8.62 8.44
N VAL A 205 0.28 -7.87 8.72
CA VAL A 205 0.98 -7.05 7.71
C VAL A 205 2.27 -7.69 7.20
N LEU A 206 2.54 -8.95 7.55
CA LEU A 206 3.69 -9.68 7.03
C LEU A 206 3.44 -10.13 5.59
N PRO A 207 4.45 -10.09 4.70
CA PRO A 207 4.30 -10.47 3.30
C PRO A 207 3.75 -11.87 3.02
N ASP A 208 3.95 -12.82 3.94
CA ASP A 208 3.47 -14.20 3.84
C ASP A 208 2.12 -14.43 4.54
N TYR A 209 1.49 -13.38 5.08
CA TYR A 209 0.20 -13.50 5.73
C TYR A 209 -0.93 -13.66 4.71
N SER A 210 -1.45 -14.88 4.60
CA SER A 210 -2.57 -15.21 3.71
C SER A 210 -3.87 -14.53 4.16
N GLY A 211 -4.60 -13.94 3.20
CA GLY A 211 -5.89 -13.30 3.47
C GLY A 211 -5.80 -11.93 4.14
N SER A 212 -4.65 -11.25 4.03
CA SER A 212 -4.49 -9.88 4.48
C SER A 212 -5.00 -8.87 3.45
N VAL A 213 -5.86 -7.95 3.85
CA VAL A 213 -6.27 -6.82 2.99
C VAL A 213 -5.16 -5.78 2.81
N VAL A 214 -4.09 -5.86 3.61
CA VAL A 214 -2.90 -4.99 3.52
C VAL A 214 -1.92 -5.54 2.49
N MET A 215 -1.71 -6.86 2.48
CA MET A 215 -0.72 -7.52 1.62
C MET A 215 -1.28 -8.06 0.31
N GLY A 216 -2.61 -8.08 0.15
CA GLY A 216 -3.26 -8.44 -1.11
C GLY A 216 -2.81 -7.55 -2.28
N ARG A 217 -2.76 -8.13 -3.48
CA ARG A 217 -2.30 -7.49 -4.71
C ARG A 217 -3.15 -7.91 -5.89
N HIS A 218 -3.59 -6.92 -6.67
CA HIS A 218 -4.32 -7.10 -7.93
C HIS A 218 -3.38 -7.15 -9.14
N LEU A 219 -2.18 -7.73 -8.96
CA LEU A 219 -1.16 -7.86 -9.99
C LEU A 219 -0.74 -9.33 -10.14
N LEU A 220 -0.50 -9.75 -11.38
CA LEU A 220 0.19 -11.01 -11.70
C LEU A 220 1.66 -10.94 -11.26
N SER A 221 2.35 -12.09 -11.27
CA SER A 221 3.80 -12.15 -11.04
C SER A 221 4.63 -11.31 -12.03
N SER A 222 4.09 -11.05 -13.23
CA SER A 222 4.68 -10.14 -14.22
C SER A 222 4.60 -8.66 -13.83
N GLY A 223 3.78 -8.32 -12.84
CA GLY A 223 3.43 -6.95 -12.48
C GLY A 223 2.25 -6.38 -13.28
N MET A 224 1.72 -7.12 -14.27
CA MET A 224 0.52 -6.69 -15.00
C MET A 224 -0.73 -6.80 -14.12
N PRO A 225 -1.70 -5.88 -14.22
CA PRO A 225 -2.94 -5.97 -13.48
C PRO A 225 -3.76 -7.21 -13.83
N THR A 226 -4.49 -7.73 -12.85
CA THR A 226 -5.41 -8.86 -13.04
C THR A 226 -6.82 -8.53 -12.54
N PRO A 227 -7.86 -8.89 -13.31
CA PRO A 227 -9.24 -8.79 -12.85
C PRO A 227 -9.50 -9.74 -11.67
N LEU A 228 -10.65 -9.56 -11.01
CA LEU A 228 -11.07 -10.45 -9.94
C LEU A 228 -11.57 -11.79 -10.50
N PRO A 229 -11.37 -12.90 -9.76
CA PRO A 229 -12.05 -14.15 -10.05
C PRO A 229 -13.58 -13.97 -10.02
N ALA A 230 -14.29 -14.72 -10.87
CA ALA A 230 -15.74 -14.62 -11.01
C ALA A 230 -16.49 -14.82 -9.69
N GLU A 231 -16.01 -15.73 -8.83
CA GLU A 231 -16.63 -15.98 -7.51
C GLU A 231 -16.54 -14.75 -6.58
N ILE A 232 -15.42 -14.03 -6.62
CA ILE A 232 -15.19 -12.82 -5.81
C ILE A 232 -16.00 -11.66 -6.37
N ALA A 233 -16.00 -11.48 -7.70
CA ALA A 233 -16.81 -10.47 -8.36
C ALA A 233 -18.32 -10.68 -8.09
N ARG A 234 -18.79 -11.94 -8.08
CA ARG A 234 -20.18 -12.28 -7.73
C ARG A 234 -20.51 -11.92 -6.29
N LEU A 235 -19.65 -12.28 -5.33
CA LEU A 235 -19.86 -11.94 -3.91
C LEU A 235 -19.93 -10.42 -3.68
N LEU A 236 -19.08 -9.66 -4.36
CA LEU A 236 -19.12 -8.19 -4.32
C LEU A 236 -20.44 -7.66 -4.91
N THR A 237 -20.85 -8.19 -6.06
CA THR A 237 -22.11 -7.84 -6.73
C THR A 237 -23.32 -8.10 -5.82
N GLU A 238 -23.40 -9.30 -5.23
CA GLU A 238 -24.47 -9.71 -4.30
C GLU A 238 -24.49 -8.83 -3.03
N SER A 239 -23.35 -8.27 -2.64
CA SER A 239 -23.23 -7.33 -1.53
C SER A 239 -23.44 -5.86 -1.93
N GLY A 240 -23.84 -5.58 -3.17
CA GLY A 240 -24.06 -4.21 -3.67
C GLY A 240 -22.78 -3.40 -3.87
N ILE A 241 -21.62 -4.06 -3.98
CA ILE A 241 -20.32 -3.45 -4.26
C ILE A 241 -20.03 -3.53 -5.74
N ARG A 242 -19.70 -2.39 -6.34
CA ARG A 242 -19.34 -2.27 -7.75
C ARG A 242 -17.86 -2.08 -7.99
N ARG A 243 -17.14 -1.64 -6.97
CA ARG A 243 -15.76 -1.17 -7.09
C ARG A 243 -14.94 -1.49 -5.87
N VAL A 244 -13.67 -1.79 -6.09
CA VAL A 244 -12.66 -1.83 -5.02
C VAL A 244 -11.61 -0.76 -5.29
N ILE A 245 -11.27 0.05 -4.29
CA ILE A 245 -10.18 1.03 -4.34
C ILE A 245 -9.07 0.61 -3.38
N VAL A 246 -7.83 0.59 -3.88
CA VAL A 246 -6.64 0.15 -3.15
C VAL A 246 -5.48 1.14 -3.25
N GLY A 247 -4.53 1.10 -2.30
CA GLY A 247 -3.45 2.08 -2.17
C GLY A 247 -2.10 1.58 -1.64
N HIS A 248 -1.79 0.26 -1.71
CA HIS A 248 -0.53 -0.31 -1.22
C HIS A 248 0.50 -0.64 -2.30
N THR A 249 0.04 -1.17 -3.44
CA THR A 249 0.94 -1.68 -4.47
C THR A 249 1.17 -0.59 -5.51
N PRO A 250 2.34 0.05 -5.51
CA PRO A 250 2.57 1.18 -6.40
C PRO A 250 2.59 0.72 -7.85
N HIS A 251 1.85 1.41 -8.70
CA HIS A 251 1.66 0.96 -10.08
C HIS A 251 1.77 2.11 -11.08
N GLY A 252 2.94 2.75 -11.07
CA GLY A 252 3.36 3.69 -12.10
C GLY A 252 2.96 5.15 -11.83
N ASN A 253 2.67 5.89 -12.89
CA ASN A 253 2.58 7.35 -12.91
C ASN A 253 1.17 7.94 -12.70
N CYS A 254 0.14 7.11 -12.65
CA CYS A 254 -1.23 7.50 -12.35
C CYS A 254 -2.03 6.28 -11.86
N PRO A 255 -3.24 6.48 -11.29
CA PRO A 255 -4.09 5.38 -10.87
C PRO A 255 -4.35 4.39 -12.01
N THR A 256 -4.37 3.10 -11.68
CA THR A 256 -4.62 2.03 -12.65
C THR A 256 -6.00 1.45 -12.42
N VAL A 257 -6.84 1.53 -13.45
CA VAL A 257 -8.17 0.91 -13.47
C VAL A 257 -8.04 -0.50 -14.04
N ILE A 258 -8.72 -1.46 -13.43
CA ILE A 258 -8.83 -2.84 -13.91
C ILE A 258 -10.31 -3.08 -14.16
N LYS A 259 -10.71 -3.15 -15.44
CA LYS A 259 -12.11 -3.45 -15.79
C LYS A 259 -12.38 -4.93 -15.58
N GLN A 260 -13.48 -5.23 -14.90
CA GLN A 260 -13.97 -6.60 -14.76
C GLN A 260 -14.61 -7.05 -16.10
N PRO A 261 -14.21 -8.20 -16.66
CA PRO A 261 -14.88 -8.77 -17.81
C PRO A 261 -16.37 -8.97 -17.51
N GLN A 262 -17.22 -8.44 -18.38
CA GLN A 262 -18.66 -8.61 -18.25
C GLN A 262 -19.04 -10.00 -18.75
N VAL A 263 -19.72 -10.78 -17.93
CA VAL A 263 -20.31 -12.04 -18.37
C VAL A 263 -21.59 -11.69 -19.12
N SER A 264 -21.59 -11.86 -20.44
CA SER A 264 -22.78 -11.67 -21.26
C SER A 264 -23.81 -12.77 -20.97
N GLY A 265 -24.87 -12.44 -20.23
CA GLY A 265 -26.08 -13.26 -20.02
C GLY A 265 -26.85 -12.78 -18.78
N SER A 266 -28.18 -12.64 -18.76
CA SER A 266 -29.28 -13.04 -19.65
C SER A 266 -30.40 -11.99 -19.55
N ASP A 267 -31.11 -11.78 -20.65
CA ASP A 267 -32.25 -10.86 -20.86
C ASP A 267 -33.53 -11.23 -20.06
N ASP A 268 -33.40 -11.78 -18.84
CA ASP A 268 -34.55 -12.12 -18.00
C ASP A 268 -34.73 -11.03 -16.95
N GLY A 269 -35.74 -10.19 -17.18
CA GLY A 269 -36.03 -8.96 -16.46
C GLY A 269 -36.53 -9.11 -15.03
N ASP A 270 -35.72 -9.71 -14.15
CA ASP A 270 -35.81 -9.54 -12.70
C ASP A 270 -34.66 -8.64 -12.21
N ASP A 271 -34.92 -7.85 -11.16
CA ASP A 271 -34.05 -6.86 -10.51
C ASP A 271 -32.58 -6.90 -10.95
N VAL A 272 -32.20 -5.99 -11.87
CA VAL A 272 -30.83 -5.90 -12.39
C VAL A 272 -29.91 -5.47 -11.25
N ILE A 273 -29.32 -6.44 -10.56
CA ILE A 273 -28.18 -6.20 -9.68
C ILE A 273 -27.04 -5.78 -10.59
N GLU A 274 -26.68 -4.50 -10.56
CA GLU A 274 -25.59 -4.00 -11.39
C GLU A 274 -24.28 -4.68 -10.98
N ALA A 275 -23.67 -5.36 -11.95
CA ALA A 275 -22.50 -6.20 -11.74
C ALA A 275 -21.28 -5.41 -11.25
N PHE A 276 -20.38 -6.10 -10.55
CA PHE A 276 -19.05 -5.56 -10.21
C PHE A 276 -18.32 -5.08 -11.48
N GLN A 277 -17.76 -3.87 -11.41
CA GLN A 277 -17.26 -3.14 -12.58
C GLN A 277 -15.75 -3.07 -12.63
N ASP A 278 -15.09 -2.66 -11.54
CA ASP A 278 -13.66 -2.37 -11.60
C ASP A 278 -12.92 -2.35 -10.25
N VAL A 279 -11.61 -2.55 -10.35
CA VAL A 279 -10.66 -2.28 -9.27
C VAL A 279 -9.83 -1.06 -9.65
N ILE A 280 -9.64 -0.11 -8.73
CA ILE A 280 -8.78 1.06 -8.92
C ILE A 280 -7.61 1.00 -7.97
N MET A 281 -6.40 0.94 -8.52
CA MET A 281 -5.16 1.03 -7.78
C MET A 281 -4.68 2.48 -7.78
N CYS A 282 -4.71 3.12 -6.62
CA CYS A 282 -4.39 4.55 -6.46
C CYS A 282 -2.99 4.82 -5.92
N ASP A 283 -2.19 3.78 -5.63
CA ASP A 283 -0.82 4.00 -5.18
C ASP A 283 0.09 4.41 -6.34
N THR A 284 0.43 5.69 -6.34
CA THR A 284 1.37 6.34 -7.26
C THR A 284 2.72 6.61 -6.59
N SER A 285 3.04 5.87 -5.52
CA SER A 285 4.42 5.84 -5.04
C SER A 285 5.33 5.32 -6.18
N TYR A 286 6.53 5.88 -6.32
CA TYR A 286 7.44 5.54 -7.42
C TYR A 286 7.01 5.98 -8.84
N SER A 287 6.15 6.99 -8.97
CA SER A 287 5.75 7.53 -10.28
C SER A 287 6.89 8.11 -11.12
N ASP A 288 8.00 8.57 -10.50
CA ASP A 288 9.19 8.98 -11.24
C ASP A 288 10.47 8.55 -10.50
N PRO A 289 11.09 7.41 -10.88
CA PRO A 289 12.30 6.91 -10.23
C PRO A 289 13.54 7.81 -10.45
N ARG A 290 13.45 8.84 -11.30
CA ARG A 290 14.54 9.81 -11.50
C ARG A 290 14.49 10.94 -10.47
N ALA A 291 13.38 11.12 -9.76
CA ALA A 291 13.23 12.12 -8.73
C ALA A 291 13.85 11.65 -7.40
N SER A 292 14.36 12.58 -6.58
CA SER A 292 15.04 12.28 -5.31
C SER A 292 14.20 11.51 -4.28
N GLY A 293 12.87 11.59 -4.38
CA GLY A 293 11.92 10.82 -3.56
C GLY A 293 11.09 9.80 -4.35
N ASN A 294 11.51 9.49 -5.58
CA ASN A 294 10.83 8.61 -6.54
C ASN A 294 9.39 9.02 -6.96
N ARG A 295 8.87 10.17 -6.52
CA ARG A 295 7.49 10.61 -6.83
C ARG A 295 7.38 11.52 -8.05
N GLY A 296 8.39 12.37 -8.29
CA GLY A 296 8.36 13.34 -9.39
C GLY A 296 7.23 14.36 -9.27
N GLY A 297 6.79 14.88 -10.42
CA GLY A 297 5.67 15.83 -10.52
C GLY A 297 4.30 15.18 -10.70
N ALA A 298 4.24 13.85 -10.81
CA ALA A 298 2.98 13.14 -11.03
C ALA A 298 2.07 13.26 -9.80
N ALA A 299 0.81 13.62 -10.03
CA ALA A 299 -0.21 13.72 -9.00
C ALA A 299 -1.57 13.40 -9.59
N SER A 300 -2.40 12.64 -8.88
CA SER A 300 -3.75 12.34 -9.34
C SER A 300 -4.70 12.29 -8.17
N GLU A 301 -5.95 12.65 -8.44
CA GLU A 301 -7.08 12.47 -7.55
C GLU A 301 -8.06 11.48 -8.18
N VAL A 302 -8.66 10.65 -7.32
CA VAL A 302 -9.79 9.77 -7.68
C VAL A 302 -10.94 10.19 -6.80
N VAL A 303 -11.99 10.73 -7.41
CA VAL A 303 -13.16 11.27 -6.71
C VAL A 303 -14.29 10.27 -6.85
N VAL A 304 -14.83 9.80 -5.72
CA VAL A 304 -16.02 8.95 -5.66
C VAL A 304 -17.20 9.78 -5.16
N GLU A 305 -18.18 9.99 -6.02
CA GLU A 305 -19.39 10.73 -5.69
C GLU A 305 -20.42 9.87 -4.95
N PRO A 306 -21.39 10.48 -4.25
CA PRO A 306 -22.48 9.74 -3.62
C PRO A 306 -23.30 8.85 -4.55
N SER A 307 -23.36 9.20 -5.84
CA SER A 307 -23.99 8.43 -6.91
C SER A 307 -23.25 7.11 -7.23
N GLY A 308 -22.00 6.95 -6.76
CA GLY A 308 -21.08 5.90 -7.21
C GLY A 308 -20.31 6.26 -8.48
N HIS A 309 -20.56 7.44 -9.06
CA HIS A 309 -19.79 7.98 -10.17
C HIS A 309 -18.33 8.21 -9.72
N VAL A 310 -17.38 7.87 -10.60
CA VAL A 310 -15.95 8.04 -10.31
C VAL A 310 -15.25 8.76 -11.44
N HIS A 311 -14.57 9.82 -11.06
CA HIS A 311 -13.76 10.66 -11.92
C HIS A 311 -12.28 10.57 -11.50
N VAL A 312 -11.39 10.53 -12.48
CA VAL A 312 -9.94 10.62 -12.29
C VAL A 312 -9.45 11.89 -12.97
N ASN A 313 -8.69 12.69 -12.24
CA ASN A 313 -8.02 13.88 -12.73
C ASN A 313 -6.58 13.91 -12.23
N GLY A 314 -5.66 14.44 -13.03
CA GLY A 314 -4.27 14.49 -12.60
C GLY A 314 -3.29 15.00 -13.65
N VAL A 315 -2.02 14.99 -13.25
CA VAL A 315 -0.86 15.32 -14.06
C VAL A 315 0.14 14.16 -14.00
N LEU A 316 0.69 13.80 -15.15
CA LEU A 316 1.72 12.77 -15.30
C LEU A 316 3.10 13.35 -15.00
N GLU A 317 4.11 12.49 -14.92
CA GLU A 317 5.50 12.88 -14.66
C GLU A 317 6.10 13.76 -15.76
N ASP A 318 5.56 13.68 -16.98
CA ASP A 318 5.96 14.51 -18.12
C ASP A 318 5.17 15.83 -18.25
N GLY A 319 4.28 16.11 -17.29
CA GLY A 319 3.46 17.32 -17.23
C GLY A 319 2.16 17.26 -18.05
N ARG A 320 1.86 16.17 -18.76
CA ARG A 320 0.57 16.00 -19.44
C ARG A 320 -0.55 15.76 -18.44
N HIS A 321 -1.76 16.21 -18.79
CA HIS A 321 -2.94 16.09 -17.94
C HIS A 321 -3.79 14.88 -18.34
N ILE A 322 -4.38 14.22 -17.35
CA ILE A 322 -5.37 13.14 -17.52
C ILE A 322 -6.69 13.56 -16.89
N ALA A 323 -7.80 13.25 -17.56
CA ALA A 323 -9.15 13.53 -17.05
C ALA A 323 -10.17 12.59 -17.69
N TYR A 324 -10.82 11.75 -16.89
CA TYR A 324 -11.83 10.81 -17.38
C TYR A 324 -12.77 10.29 -16.31
N ASP A 325 -13.98 9.96 -16.77
CA ASP A 325 -14.99 9.26 -15.98
C ASP A 325 -14.84 7.76 -16.21
N ILE A 326 -14.68 6.99 -15.15
CA ILE A 326 -14.47 5.55 -15.27
C ILE A 326 -15.70 4.84 -15.88
N PRO A 327 -16.95 5.15 -15.49
CA PRO A 327 -18.11 4.54 -16.14
C PRO A 327 -18.28 4.97 -17.61
N GLY A 328 -17.83 6.17 -17.97
CA GLY A 328 -18.02 6.76 -19.30
C GLY A 328 -16.90 6.46 -20.30
N ASP A 329 -15.73 5.99 -19.85
CA ASP A 329 -14.63 5.63 -20.74
C ASP A 329 -14.59 4.12 -21.02
N GLU A 330 -14.80 3.77 -22.29
CA GLU A 330 -14.87 2.38 -22.74
C GLU A 330 -13.51 1.69 -22.79
N TRP A 331 -12.41 2.44 -22.84
CA TRP A 331 -11.07 1.91 -23.08
C TRP A 331 -10.24 1.79 -21.81
N VAL A 332 -10.31 2.78 -20.92
CA VAL A 332 -9.50 2.80 -19.69
C VAL A 332 -9.73 1.53 -18.87
N GLY A 333 -8.62 0.87 -18.55
CA GLY A 333 -8.57 -0.37 -17.78
C GLY A 333 -8.79 -1.65 -18.58
N ARG A 334 -8.84 -1.58 -19.92
CA ARG A 334 -8.86 -2.76 -20.79
C ARG A 334 -7.46 -3.15 -21.27
N THR A 335 -7.25 -4.45 -21.40
CA THR A 335 -6.08 -5.02 -22.11
C THR A 335 -6.35 -5.02 -23.61
N LEU A 336 -5.34 -4.68 -24.40
CA LEU A 336 -5.38 -4.66 -25.86
C LEU A 336 -4.77 -5.95 -26.43
N ARG A 337 -5.10 -6.28 -27.68
CA ARG A 337 -4.61 -7.51 -28.34
C ARG A 337 -3.09 -7.56 -28.54
N ASP A 338 -2.39 -6.43 -28.45
CA ASP A 338 -0.92 -6.36 -28.49
C ASP A 338 -0.26 -6.61 -27.12
N GLY A 339 -1.07 -6.87 -26.08
CA GLY A 339 -0.62 -7.15 -24.71
C GLY A 339 -0.33 -5.90 -23.87
N THR A 340 -0.57 -4.70 -24.39
CA THR A 340 -0.56 -3.46 -23.59
C THR A 340 -1.92 -3.24 -22.91
N MET A 341 -1.98 -2.40 -21.90
CA MET A 341 -3.21 -2.04 -21.20
C MET A 341 -3.42 -0.53 -21.23
N VAL A 342 -4.67 -0.09 -21.41
CA VAL A 342 -5.02 1.34 -21.41
C VAL A 342 -5.05 1.85 -19.98
N LYS A 343 -4.18 2.79 -19.65
CA LYS A 343 -4.00 3.31 -18.29
C LYS A 343 -4.91 4.49 -17.98
N ALA A 344 -4.93 5.47 -18.87
CA ALA A 344 -5.59 6.75 -18.67
C ALA A 344 -5.91 7.43 -20.00
N ARG A 345 -6.95 8.26 -20.02
CA ARG A 345 -7.23 9.19 -21.11
C ARG A 345 -6.62 10.55 -20.81
N LEU A 346 -6.03 11.19 -21.81
CA LEU A 346 -5.48 12.54 -21.69
C LEU A 346 -6.62 13.58 -21.70
N ALA A 347 -6.39 14.71 -21.04
CA ALA A 347 -7.36 15.80 -20.92
C ALA A 347 -7.31 16.79 -22.10
N ASP A 348 -6.86 16.36 -23.28
CA ASP A 348 -6.65 17.25 -24.42
C ASP A 348 -7.97 17.72 -25.07
N GLU A 349 -7.99 18.96 -25.59
CA GLU A 349 -9.13 19.52 -26.35
C GLU A 349 -9.20 18.97 -27.79
N ALA A 350 -8.59 17.80 -28.02
CA ALA A 350 -8.54 17.16 -29.31
C ALA A 350 -9.95 16.72 -29.75
N SER A 351 -10.16 16.64 -31.07
CA SER A 351 -11.40 16.06 -31.59
C SER A 351 -11.59 14.62 -31.09
N GLU A 352 -12.83 14.10 -31.09
CA GLU A 352 -13.15 12.72 -30.66
C GLU A 352 -12.18 11.67 -31.25
N GLU A 353 -11.80 11.83 -32.52
CA GLU A 353 -10.90 10.93 -33.24
C GLU A 353 -9.42 11.09 -32.87
N GLU A 354 -9.03 12.28 -32.42
CA GLU A 354 -7.65 12.61 -32.02
C GLU A 354 -7.39 12.38 -30.52
N ARG A 355 -8.42 12.00 -29.75
CA ARG A 355 -8.32 11.65 -28.33
C ARG A 355 -7.16 10.71 -28.08
N GLN A 356 -6.34 11.09 -27.09
CA GLN A 356 -5.15 10.34 -26.75
C GLN A 356 -5.33 9.53 -25.46
N TYR A 357 -4.71 8.36 -25.46
CA TYR A 357 -4.67 7.43 -24.35
C TYR A 357 -3.23 7.08 -24.01
N LEU A 358 -2.94 7.03 -22.71
CA LEU A 358 -1.73 6.44 -22.18
C LEU A 358 -1.95 4.92 -22.09
N VAL A 359 -1.10 4.15 -22.77
CA VAL A 359 -1.05 2.69 -22.64
C VAL A 359 0.27 2.27 -22.00
N PHE A 360 0.28 1.13 -21.33
CA PHE A 360 1.48 0.62 -20.69
C PHE A 360 1.61 -0.90 -20.77
N ARG A 361 2.83 -1.35 -20.50
CA ARG A 361 3.17 -2.74 -20.23
C ARG A 361 4.17 -2.79 -19.08
N VAL A 362 4.07 -3.85 -18.26
CA VAL A 362 5.02 -4.14 -17.20
C VAL A 362 5.77 -5.41 -17.54
N ASP A 363 7.10 -5.33 -17.50
CA ASP A 363 7.99 -6.46 -17.65
C ASP A 363 8.78 -6.69 -16.35
N ASN A 364 9.04 -7.97 -16.03
CA ASN A 364 9.79 -8.40 -14.85
C ASN A 364 9.27 -7.91 -13.49
N GLY A 365 8.00 -7.50 -13.38
CA GLY A 365 7.36 -7.08 -12.13
C GLY A 365 7.49 -5.61 -11.77
N TYR A 366 8.43 -4.87 -12.37
CA TYR A 366 8.73 -3.48 -11.98
C TYR A 366 9.21 -2.57 -13.12
N SER A 367 9.38 -3.08 -14.34
CA SER A 367 9.81 -2.27 -15.49
C SER A 367 8.61 -1.82 -16.30
N TYR A 368 8.28 -0.53 -16.25
CA TYR A 368 7.14 0.05 -16.97
C TYR A 368 7.59 0.62 -18.31
N THR A 369 6.86 0.28 -19.37
CA THR A 369 6.96 0.93 -20.68
C THR A 369 5.65 1.65 -20.96
N TYR A 370 5.73 2.93 -21.33
CA TYR A 370 4.58 3.78 -21.62
C TYR A 370 4.57 4.24 -23.08
N HIS A 371 3.39 4.26 -23.69
CA HIS A 371 3.16 4.80 -25.02
C HIS A 371 1.87 5.61 -25.07
N TYR A 372 1.82 6.57 -25.98
CA TYR A 372 0.60 7.31 -26.30
C TYR A 372 -0.02 6.72 -27.57
N ARG A 373 -1.34 6.51 -27.54
CA ARG A 373 -2.13 6.00 -28.66
C ARG A 373 -3.33 6.90 -28.90
N THR A 374 -3.73 7.09 -30.16
CA THR A 374 -5.01 7.72 -30.48
C THR A 374 -6.15 6.71 -30.39
N LEU A 375 -7.39 7.18 -30.28
CA LEU A 375 -8.58 6.33 -30.33
C LEU A 375 -8.60 5.43 -31.58
N THR A 376 -8.24 5.96 -32.75
CA THR A 376 -8.13 5.18 -34.00
C THR A 376 -7.17 4.00 -33.84
N GLN A 377 -6.00 4.22 -33.23
CA GLN A 377 -5.03 3.14 -33.01
C GLN A 377 -5.55 2.10 -32.02
N LEU A 378 -6.30 2.51 -30.98
CA LEU A 378 -6.93 1.57 -30.06
C LEU A 378 -7.98 0.70 -30.77
N LEU A 379 -8.80 1.30 -31.64
CA LEU A 379 -9.79 0.59 -32.45
C LEU A 379 -9.15 -0.42 -33.41
N GLU A 380 -8.02 -0.04 -34.03
CA GLU A 380 -7.25 -0.92 -34.93
C GLU A 380 -6.64 -2.12 -34.19
N ILE A 381 -6.07 -1.90 -33.00
CA ILE A 381 -5.50 -2.98 -32.18
C ILE A 381 -6.62 -3.86 -31.61
N GLY A 382 -7.68 -3.25 -31.12
CA GLY A 382 -8.81 -3.89 -30.45
C GLY A 382 -8.52 -4.28 -29.00
N ALA A 383 -9.59 -4.36 -28.21
CA ALA A 383 -9.54 -4.94 -26.87
C ALA A 383 -9.33 -6.47 -26.94
N GLN A 384 -8.64 -6.99 -25.93
CA GLN A 384 -8.62 -8.41 -25.63
C GLN A 384 -9.88 -8.76 -24.85
N ASP A 385 -10.59 -9.80 -25.29
CA ASP A 385 -11.84 -10.27 -24.67
C ASP A 385 -11.61 -10.88 -23.28
#